data_AF-A0A8B3K9Q9-F1
#
_entry.id   AF-A0A8B3K9Q9-F1
#
_cell.length_a   1.000
_cell.length_b   1.000
_cell.length_c   1.000
_cell.angle_alpha   90.00
_cell.angle_beta   90.00
_cell.angle_gamma   90.00
#
_symmetry.space_group_name_H-M   'P 1'
#
loop_
_entity.id
_entity.type
_entity.pdbx_description
1 polymer ?
#
loop_
_entity_poly.entity_id
_entity_poly.type
_entity_poly.pdbx_seq_one_letter_code
_entity_poly.pdbx_strand_id
1 'polypeptide(L)' 'MRKLCAVILSAVVWQVAAATPASAAEHQSTLSAGYLHASTNVPGSDDLNGINVKYRYEFTDALGLITSFSYA' A
#
# COMPACT_ATOMS: atom_id res chain seq x y z
N MET A 1 35.26 37.10 -1.61
CA MET A 1 34.48 36.34 -0.62
C MET A 1 32.98 36.28 -0.94
N ARG A 2 32.26 37.40 -1.03
CA ARG A 2 30.78 37.40 -1.22
C ARG A 2 30.25 36.68 -2.48
N LYS A 3 30.96 36.79 -3.62
CA LYS A 3 30.58 36.13 -4.88
C LYS A 3 30.77 34.60 -4.84
N LEU A 4 31.81 34.14 -4.13
CA LEU A 4 32.09 32.71 -3.97
C LEU A 4 31.03 32.03 -3.09
N CYS A 5 30.64 32.69 -1.99
CA CYS A 5 29.54 32.20 -1.15
C CYS A 5 28.22 32.08 -1.92
N ALA A 6 27.89 33.04 -2.79
CA ALA A 6 26.69 32.98 -3.62
C ALA A 6 26.70 31.79 -4.60
N VAL A 7 27.85 31.52 -5.21
CA VAL A 7 28.02 30.36 -6.11
C VAL A 7 27.86 29.04 -5.35
N ILE A 8 28.50 28.91 -4.19
CA ILE A 8 28.39 27.70 -3.36
C ILE A 8 26.93 27.49 -2.91
N LEU A 9 26.27 28.54 -2.43
CA LEU A 9 24.86 28.45 -2.02
C LEU A 9 23.95 28.05 -3.17
N SER A 10 24.16 28.58 -4.38
CA SER A 10 23.38 28.18 -5.56
C SER A 10 23.58 26.72 -5.94
N ALA A 11 24.82 26.21 -5.85
CA ALA A 11 25.13 24.81 -6.14
C ALA A 11 24.52 23.88 -5.09
N VAL A 12 24.52 24.26 -3.81
CA VAL A 12 23.89 23.50 -2.73
C VAL A 12 22.37 23.44 -2.91
N VAL A 13 21.72 24.57 -3.23
CA VAL A 13 20.27 24.61 -3.50
C VAL A 13 19.90 23.68 -4.66
N TRP A 14 20.70 23.66 -5.72
CA TRP A 14 20.49 22.75 -6.84
C TRP A 14 20.60 21.28 -6.42
N GLN A 15 21.64 20.92 -5.65
CA GLN A 15 21.83 19.54 -5.20
C GLN A 15 20.70 19.06 -4.27
N VAL A 16 20.18 19.94 -3.41
CA VAL A 16 19.04 19.61 -2.53
C VAL A 16 17.76 19.40 -3.35
N ALA A 17 17.54 20.21 -4.39
CA ALA A 17 16.38 20.05 -5.27
C ALA A 17 16.44 18.74 -6.08
N ALA A 18 17.63 18.34 -6.53
CA ALA A 18 17.85 17.12 -7.30
C ALA A 18 17.79 15.82 -6.45
N ALA A 19 17.85 15.93 -5.12
CA ALA A 19 17.72 14.79 -4.20
C ALA A 19 16.25 14.38 -3.94
N THR A 20 15.28 15.01 -4.61
CA THR A 20 13.88 14.60 -4.50
C THR A 20 13.64 13.37 -5.38
N PRO A 21 13.18 12.25 -4.82
CA PRO A 21 12.84 11.09 -5.64
C PRO A 21 11.67 11.47 -6.55
N ALA A 22 11.89 11.41 -7.86
CA ALA A 22 10.83 11.47 -8.86
C ALA A 22 10.05 10.16 -8.82
N SER A 23 9.24 9.96 -7.77
CA SER A 23 8.38 8.79 -7.64
C SER A 23 7.10 9.03 -8.44
N ALA A 24 7.06 8.51 -9.66
CA ALA A 24 5.83 8.25 -10.41
C ALA A 24 5.32 6.82 -10.10
N ALA A 25 5.35 6.42 -8.82
CA ALA A 25 4.86 5.10 -8.42
C ALA A 25 3.35 5.19 -8.20
N GLU A 26 2.59 4.75 -9.20
CA GLU A 26 1.19 4.35 -9.04
C GLU A 26 1.15 3.30 -7.93
N HIS A 27 0.69 3.69 -6.75
CA HIS A 27 0.67 2.81 -5.59
C HIS A 27 -0.29 1.65 -5.86
N GLN A 28 0.23 0.44 -6.09
CA GLN A 28 -0.59 -0.67 -6.54
C GLN A 28 -1.45 -1.19 -5.39
N SER A 29 -2.76 -0.96 -5.49
CA SER A 29 -3.75 -1.46 -4.52
C SER A 29 -4.58 -2.55 -5.17
N THR A 30 -4.73 -3.70 -4.49
CA THR A 30 -5.58 -4.80 -4.97
C THR A 30 -6.66 -5.08 -3.92
N LEU A 31 -7.92 -5.01 -4.33
CA LEU A 31 -9.07 -5.39 -3.51
C LEU A 31 -9.65 -6.71 -4.05
N SER A 32 -9.85 -7.69 -3.17
CA SER A 32 -10.48 -8.97 -3.53
C SER A 32 -11.55 -9.33 -2.51
N ALA A 33 -12.63 -9.93 -2.97
CA ALA A 33 -13.68 -10.47 -2.13
C ALA A 33 -13.94 -11.93 -2.50
N GLY A 34 -14.17 -12.78 -1.51
CA GLY A 34 -14.47 -14.20 -1.65
C GLY A 34 -15.64 -14.60 -0.77
N TYR A 35 -16.44 -15.56 -1.23
CA TYR A 35 -17.53 -16.15 -0.45
C TYR A 35 -17.04 -17.43 0.21
N LEU A 36 -17.34 -17.59 1.50
CA LEU A 36 -17.02 -18.77 2.27
C LEU A 36 -18.32 -19.53 2.50
N HIS A 37 -18.43 -20.71 1.92
CA HIS A 37 -19.54 -21.62 2.18
C HIS A 37 -19.05 -22.69 3.16
N ALA A 38 -19.39 -22.55 4.44
CA ALA A 38 -19.09 -23.54 5.46
C ALA A 38 -20.35 -24.37 5.74
N SER A 39 -20.48 -25.49 5.04
CA SER A 39 -21.52 -26.48 5.36
C SER A 39 -21.10 -27.20 6.65
N THR A 40 -21.84 -26.96 7.73
CA THR A 40 -21.62 -27.65 9.00
C THR A 40 -22.51 -28.90 9.05
N ASN A 41 -21.93 -30.07 9.33
CA ASN A 41 -22.66 -31.35 9.37
C ASN A 41 -23.45 -31.51 10.69
N VAL A 42 -24.03 -30.43 11.19
CA VAL A 42 -24.81 -30.42 12.44
C VAL A 42 -26.29 -30.27 12.07
N PRO A 43 -27.17 -31.20 12.46
CA PRO A 43 -28.59 -31.11 12.14
C PRO A 43 -29.18 -29.85 12.80
N GLY A 44 -29.61 -28.89 11.98
CA GLY A 44 -30.13 -27.58 12.41
C GLY A 44 -29.17 -26.40 12.24
N SER A 45 -27.99 -26.61 11.63
CA SER A 45 -27.13 -25.51 11.21
C SER A 45 -27.61 -24.96 9.88
N ASP A 46 -28.14 -23.73 9.89
CA ASP A 46 -28.27 -22.97 8.65
C ASP A 46 -26.89 -22.86 7.96
N ASP A 47 -26.86 -22.90 6.62
CA ASP A 47 -25.63 -22.78 5.84
C ASP A 47 -24.87 -21.51 6.27
N LEU A 48 -23.71 -21.68 6.93
CA LEU A 48 -22.88 -20.57 7.36
C LEU A 48 -22.22 -19.97 6.13
N ASN A 49 -22.85 -18.91 5.62
CA ASN A 49 -22.41 -18.18 4.45
C ASN A 49 -21.64 -16.94 4.91
N GLY A 50 -20.33 -17.02 4.80
CA GLY A 50 -19.43 -15.93 5.14
C GLY A 50 -18.93 -15.14 3.92
N ILE A 51 -18.53 -13.90 4.16
CA ILE A 51 -17.86 -13.04 3.18
C ILE A 51 -16.46 -12.75 3.72
N ASN A 52 -15.45 -12.91 2.88
CA ASN A 52 -14.09 -12.48 3.15
C ASN A 52 -13.68 -11.39 2.18
N VAL A 53 -13.23 -10.25 2.70
CA VAL A 53 -12.68 -9.15 1.91
C VAL A 53 -11.20 -9.02 2.28
N LYS A 54 -10.33 -9.01 1.28
CA LYS A 54 -8.90 -8.77 1.45
C LYS A 54 -8.49 -7.52 0.69
N TYR A 55 -7.72 -6.68 1.36
CA TYR A 55 -7.14 -5.47 0.80
C TYR A 55 -5.62 -5.58 0.87
N ARG A 56 -4.96 -5.41 -0.27
CA ARG A 56 -3.50 -5.33 -0.38
C ARG A 56 -3.09 -3.94 -0.85
N TYR A 57 -2.14 -3.37 -0.14
CA TYR A 57 -1.57 -2.05 -0.41
C TYR A 57 -0.05 -2.16 -0.49
N GLU A 58 0.56 -1.78 -1.60
CA GLU A 58 2.01 -1.93 -1.82
C GLU A 58 2.73 -0.60 -1.66
N PHE A 59 3.37 -0.39 -0.50
CA PHE A 59 4.16 0.81 -0.16
C PHE A 59 5.27 1.11 -1.16
N THR A 60 5.95 0.05 -1.62
CA THR A 60 7.00 0.04 -2.64
C THR A 60 6.98 -1.32 -3.35
N ASP A 61 7.74 -1.47 -4.44
CA ASP A 61 7.90 -2.74 -5.17
C ASP A 61 8.34 -3.94 -4.30
N ALA A 62 8.88 -3.69 -3.10
CA ALA A 62 9.37 -4.70 -2.17
C ALA A 62 8.63 -4.77 -0.83
N LEU A 63 7.79 -3.79 -0.48
CA LEU A 63 7.12 -3.71 0.82
C LEU A 63 5.64 -3.37 0.64
N GLY A 64 4.77 -4.10 1.34
CA GLY A 64 3.32 -3.87 1.32
C GLY A 64 2.60 -4.36 2.56
N LEU A 65 1.34 -3.96 2.71
CA LEU A 65 0.40 -4.36 3.75
C LEU A 65 -0.74 -5.17 3.14
N ILE A 66 -1.09 -6.29 3.78
CA ILE A 66 -2.30 -7.05 3.46
C ILE A 66 -3.18 -7.09 4.70
N THR A 67 -4.44 -6.68 4.57
CA THR A 67 -5.46 -6.80 5.60
C THR A 67 -6.63 -7.64 5.09
N SER A 68 -7.27 -8.38 5.99
CA SER A 68 -8.41 -9.22 5.65
C SER A 68 -9.48 -9.16 6.72
N PHE A 69 -10.73 -9.03 6.30
CA PHE A 69 -11.91 -9.10 7.14
C PHE A 69 -12.78 -10.27 6.70
N SER A 70 -13.11 -11.17 7.63
CA SER A 70 -14.05 -12.27 7.41
C SER A 70 -15.24 -12.10 8.34
N TYR A 71 -16.43 -12.28 7.80
CA TYR A 71 -17.70 -12.34 8.53
C TYR A 71 -18.42 -13.62 8.12
N ALA A 72 -19.03 -14.34 9.07
CA ALA A 72 -19.75 -15.60 8.88
C ALA A 72 -20.97 -15.65 9.78
#